data_AF-A0A2D7VZ28-F1
#
_entry.id   AF-A0A2D7VZ28-F1
#
_cell.length_a   1.000
_cell.length_b   1.000
_cell.length_c   1.000
_cell.angle_alpha   90.00
_cell.angle_beta   90.00
_cell.angle_gamma   90.00
#
_symmetry.space_group_name_H-M   'P 1'
#
loop_
_entity.id
_entity.type
_entity.pdbx_description
1 polymer ?
#
loop_
_entity_poly.entity_id
_entity_poly.type
_entity_poly.pdbx_seq_one_letter_code
_entity_poly.pdbx_strand_id
1 'polypeptide(L)'
;MTSFLPRISLDRGRPPFERGKIKNRYRSTQVIDYTQLRFTNITPTDLDGLIEWKNKCFILIELKHMINPEMKTGQRLALERLCDAVSKPCIIFHGIHDSYDEDDIKAHNCVLHQFYFKGEWKKPNREYGLLEAIIGFVDKVENGFYSNLN
;
A
#
# COMPACT_ATOMS: atom_id res chain seq x y z
N MET A 1 -11.40 9.72 -27.61
CA MET A 1 -10.62 9.02 -26.58
C MET A 1 -11.47 8.93 -25.32
N THR A 2 -12.16 7.82 -25.16
CA THR A 2 -13.14 7.58 -24.09
C THR A 2 -12.39 7.14 -22.83
N SER A 3 -12.41 7.99 -21.80
CA SER A 3 -11.86 7.71 -20.48
C SER A 3 -12.66 6.58 -19.82
N PHE A 4 -12.14 5.35 -19.87
CA PHE A 4 -12.62 4.25 -19.05
C PHE A 4 -12.07 4.43 -17.63
N LEU A 5 -12.70 5.32 -16.86
CA LEU A 5 -12.64 5.20 -15.40
C LEU A 5 -13.58 4.04 -15.02
N PRO A 6 -13.09 2.99 -14.34
CA PRO A 6 -13.93 1.91 -13.86
C PRO A 6 -15.07 2.49 -13.02
N ARG A 7 -16.24 1.88 -13.18
CA ARG A 7 -17.47 2.23 -12.46
C ARG A 7 -17.42 1.72 -11.01
N ILE A 8 -16.30 1.89 -10.31
CA ILE A 8 -16.33 1.91 -8.85
C ILE A 8 -17.09 3.19 -8.51
N SER A 9 -18.34 3.01 -8.09
CA SER A 9 -19.08 4.06 -7.42
C SER A 9 -18.29 4.45 -6.17
N LEU A 10 -17.35 5.38 -6.30
CA LEU A 10 -17.00 6.28 -5.20
C LEU A 10 -18.34 6.79 -4.72
N ASP A 11 -18.72 6.45 -3.49
CA ASP A 11 -20.03 6.74 -2.90
C ASP A 11 -20.27 8.26 -2.90
N ARG A 12 -20.79 8.81 -4.01
CA ARG A 12 -20.90 10.26 -4.28
C ARG A 12 -22.05 10.93 -3.51
N GLY A 13 -22.44 10.35 -2.38
CA GLY A 13 -23.55 10.82 -1.55
C GLY A 13 -23.25 10.83 -0.04
N ARG A 14 -22.10 10.32 0.41
CA ARG A 14 -21.70 10.44 1.83
C ARG A 14 -20.99 11.78 2.10
N PRO A 15 -21.22 12.42 3.26
CA PRO A 15 -20.38 13.54 3.70
C PRO A 15 -18.90 13.12 3.68
N PRO A 16 -17.96 14.06 3.46
CA PRO A 16 -16.56 13.75 3.25
C PRO A 16 -16.02 12.88 4.40
N PHE A 17 -15.48 11.71 4.04
CA PHE A 17 -15.04 10.69 4.99
C PHE A 17 -14.10 11.29 6.06
N GLU A 18 -14.47 11.17 7.33
CA GLU A 18 -13.55 11.42 8.45
C GLU A 18 -12.45 10.35 8.56
N ARG A 19 -12.70 9.15 8.01
CA ARG A 19 -11.72 8.05 8.01
C ARG A 19 -10.52 8.40 7.12
N GLY A 20 -9.32 8.05 7.61
CA GLY A 20 -8.05 8.31 6.93
C GLY A 20 -7.45 9.69 7.21
N LYS A 21 -8.17 10.61 7.87
CA LYS A 21 -7.61 11.89 8.30
C LYS A 21 -6.75 11.73 9.55
N ILE A 22 -5.66 12.47 9.63
CA ILE A 22 -4.84 12.60 10.84
C ILE A 22 -5.70 13.31 11.90
N LYS A 23 -6.07 12.60 12.97
CA LYS A 23 -6.94 13.13 14.03
C LYS A 23 -6.18 13.89 15.11
N ASN A 24 -4.99 13.42 15.47
CA ASN A 24 -4.14 14.04 16.47
C ASN A 24 -2.67 13.90 16.05
N ARG A 25 -2.14 14.96 15.41
CA ARG A 25 -0.77 14.98 14.87
C ARG A 25 0.27 14.71 15.95
N TYR A 26 0.16 15.37 17.10
CA TYR A 26 1.14 15.23 18.19
C TYR A 26 1.21 13.81 18.76
N ARG A 27 0.07 13.13 18.88
CA ARG A 27 0.06 11.71 19.26
C ARG A 27 0.58 10.81 18.13
N SER A 28 0.33 11.16 16.88
CA SER A 28 0.80 10.38 15.72
C SER A 28 2.32 10.46 15.54
N THR A 29 2.97 11.54 16.02
CA THR A 29 4.43 11.69 16.06
C THR A 29 5.09 10.92 17.22
N GLN A 30 4.32 10.29 18.11
CA GLN A 30 4.87 9.39 19.14
C GLN A 30 5.20 8.04 18.49
N VAL A 31 6.33 8.00 17.78
CA VAL A 31 6.83 6.79 17.12
C VAL A 31 7.12 5.71 18.16
N ILE A 32 6.75 4.47 17.85
CA ILE A 32 6.94 3.33 18.74
C ILE A 32 8.41 2.90 18.72
N ASP A 33 9.04 2.86 19.88
CA ASP A 33 10.39 2.32 20.03
C ASP A 33 10.34 0.80 20.28
N TYR A 34 10.77 0.02 19.29
CA TYR A 34 10.86 -1.44 19.38
C TYR A 34 12.21 -1.96 19.88
N THR A 35 13.15 -1.11 20.29
CA THR A 35 14.53 -1.50 20.61
C THR A 35 14.60 -2.63 21.64
N GLN A 36 13.71 -2.61 22.64
CA GLN A 36 13.60 -3.64 23.69
C GLN A 36 12.57 -4.73 23.38
N LEU A 37 11.76 -4.59 22.33
CA LEU A 37 10.83 -5.61 21.85
C LEU A 37 11.52 -6.44 20.76
N ARG A 38 12.54 -7.20 21.18
CA ARG A 38 13.40 -7.98 20.31
C ARG A 38 13.24 -9.47 20.60
N PHE A 39 12.98 -10.25 19.56
CA PHE A 39 13.03 -11.70 19.61
C PHE A 39 14.23 -12.18 18.79
N THR A 40 15.33 -12.55 19.45
CA THR A 40 16.63 -12.82 18.82
C THR A 40 17.15 -11.60 18.02
N ASN A 41 17.27 -11.68 16.70
CA ASN A 41 17.65 -10.58 15.82
C ASN A 41 16.45 -9.95 15.09
N ILE A 42 15.22 -10.30 15.49
CA ILE A 42 13.98 -9.83 14.88
C ILE A 42 13.34 -8.79 15.79
N THR A 43 12.92 -7.67 15.20
CA THR A 43 12.03 -6.68 15.81
C THR A 43 10.76 -6.58 14.96
N PRO A 44 9.63 -6.10 15.52
CA PRO A 44 8.47 -5.73 14.74
C PRO A 44 8.83 -4.76 13.60
N THR A 45 8.08 -4.84 12.51
CA THR A 45 8.09 -3.85 11.42
C THR A 45 6.73 -3.17 11.38
N ASP A 46 6.73 -1.86 11.20
CA ASP A 46 5.51 -1.12 10.94
C ASP A 46 5.03 -1.38 9.49
N LEU A 47 3.73 -1.16 9.26
CA LEU A 47 3.06 -1.24 7.98
C LEU A 47 2.34 0.10 7.73
N ASP A 48 2.65 0.78 6.63
CA ASP A 48 2.07 2.11 6.34
C ASP A 48 0.57 2.03 6.02
N GLY A 49 0.13 0.93 5.42
CA GLY A 49 -1.28 0.70 5.15
C GLY A 49 -1.66 -0.75 4.92
N LEU A 50 -2.83 -1.12 5.44
CA LEU A 50 -3.53 -2.37 5.15
C LEU A 50 -4.93 -2.03 4.66
N ILE A 51 -5.31 -2.58 3.51
CA ILE A 51 -6.70 -2.60 3.05
C ILE A 51 -7.16 -4.05 2.97
N GLU A 52 -8.16 -4.38 3.78
CA GLU A 52 -9.00 -5.57 3.61
C GLU A 52 -10.21 -5.13 2.78
N TRP A 53 -10.40 -5.72 1.59
CA TRP A 53 -11.50 -5.36 0.71
C TRP A 53 -12.55 -6.45 0.66
N LYS A 54 -13.65 -6.25 1.40
CA LYS A 54 -14.92 -7.00 1.31
C LYS A 54 -14.77 -8.52 1.40
N ASN A 55 -13.82 -9.00 2.19
CA ASN A 55 -13.44 -10.39 2.30
C ASN A 55 -12.95 -11.01 0.96
N LYS A 56 -12.50 -10.20 0.00
CA LYS A 56 -12.08 -10.66 -1.34
C LYS A 56 -10.57 -10.59 -1.54
N CYS A 57 -9.92 -9.53 -1.08
CA CYS A 57 -8.47 -9.38 -1.23
C CYS A 57 -7.87 -8.52 -0.11
N PHE A 58 -6.53 -8.57 -0.04
CA PHE A 58 -5.73 -7.74 0.84
C PHE A 58 -4.74 -6.92 0.03
N ILE A 59 -4.52 -5.68 0.45
CA ILE A 59 -3.52 -4.78 -0.12
C ILE A 59 -2.64 -4.27 1.01
N LEU A 60 -1.34 -4.54 0.90
CA LEU A 60 -0.31 -4.00 1.77
C LEU A 60 0.32 -2.79 1.10
N ILE A 61 0.52 -1.71 1.85
CA ILE A 61 1.12 -0.47 1.37
C ILE A 61 2.38 -0.22 2.18
N GLU A 62 3.47 0.02 1.47
CA GLU A 62 4.74 0.51 2.01
C GLU A 62 5.13 1.77 1.21
N LEU A 63 5.43 2.86 1.90
CA LEU A 63 5.83 4.13 1.33
C LEU A 63 7.28 4.44 1.72
N LYS A 64 8.07 4.91 0.75
CA LYS A 64 9.44 5.38 0.99
C LYS A 64 9.68 6.73 0.33
N HIS A 65 10.59 7.51 0.91
CA HIS A 65 11.09 8.70 0.25
C HIS A 65 11.91 8.30 -1.00
N MET A 66 11.77 9.05 -2.10
CA MET A 66 12.37 8.71 -3.39
C MET A 66 13.91 8.67 -3.39
N ILE A 67 14.55 9.33 -2.43
CA ILE A 67 16.02 9.33 -2.27
C ILE A 67 16.53 7.94 -1.86
N ASN A 68 15.79 7.23 -1.00
CA ASN A 68 16.16 5.91 -0.50
C ASN A 68 14.94 4.98 -0.53
N PRO A 69 14.51 4.54 -1.73
CA PRO A 69 13.27 3.79 -1.87
C PRO A 69 13.43 2.33 -1.41
N GLU A 70 14.64 1.84 -1.13
CA GLU A 70 14.83 0.42 -0.84
C GLU A 70 14.23 -0.03 0.50
N MET A 71 13.50 -1.15 0.49
CA MET A 71 13.05 -1.80 1.71
C MET A 71 14.19 -2.58 2.37
N LYS A 72 14.33 -2.41 3.69
CA LYS A 72 15.25 -3.24 4.47
C LYS A 72 14.87 -4.72 4.34
N THR A 73 15.85 -5.61 4.28
CA THR A 73 15.64 -7.04 3.99
C THR A 73 14.61 -7.71 4.91
N GLY A 74 14.63 -7.41 6.21
CA GLY A 74 13.68 -7.98 7.18
C GLY A 74 12.24 -7.57 6.90
N GLN A 75 12.01 -6.28 6.63
CA GLN A 75 10.70 -5.74 6.27
C GLN A 75 10.20 -6.34 4.96
N ARG A 76 11.05 -6.37 3.92
CA ARG A 76 10.74 -6.99 2.62
C ARG A 76 10.27 -8.44 2.80
N LEU A 77 11.08 -9.27 3.48
CA LEU A 77 10.75 -10.68 3.70
C LEU A 77 9.48 -10.88 4.52
N ALA A 78 9.24 -10.04 5.52
CA ALA A 78 8.02 -10.12 6.33
C ALA A 78 6.76 -9.86 5.49
N LEU A 79 6.79 -8.81 4.65
CA LEU A 79 5.67 -8.46 3.78
C LEU A 79 5.44 -9.50 2.68
N GLU A 80 6.49 -9.97 2.02
CA GLU A 80 6.42 -11.04 1.00
C GLU A 80 5.77 -12.30 1.58
N ARG A 81 6.28 -12.78 2.71
CA ARG A 81 5.78 -13.99 3.37
C ARG A 81 4.35 -13.83 3.86
N LEU A 82 3.98 -12.65 4.38
CA LEU A 82 2.59 -12.37 4.74
C LEU A 82 1.69 -12.40 3.52
N CYS A 83 2.10 -11.75 2.43
CA CYS A 83 1.36 -11.70 1.17
C CYS A 83 1.11 -13.11 0.62
N ASP A 84 2.13 -13.96 0.63
CA ASP A 84 2.05 -15.34 0.12
C ASP A 84 1.31 -16.30 1.08
N ALA A 85 1.31 -16.03 2.39
CA ALA A 85 0.63 -16.85 3.39
C ALA A 85 -0.89 -16.67 3.39
N VAL A 86 -1.39 -15.58 2.81
CA VAL A 86 -2.83 -15.27 2.78
C VAL A 86 -3.50 -16.07 1.65
N SER A 87 -4.59 -16.76 1.99
CA SER A 87 -5.32 -17.62 1.03
C SER A 87 -6.14 -16.88 -0.03
N LYS A 88 -6.30 -15.56 0.14
CA LYS A 88 -7.01 -14.66 -0.79
C LYS A 88 -5.98 -13.88 -1.62
N PRO A 89 -6.37 -13.35 -2.79
CA PRO A 89 -5.51 -12.43 -3.54
C PRO A 89 -4.93 -11.36 -2.61
N CYS A 90 -3.61 -11.28 -2.58
CA CYS A 90 -2.89 -10.28 -1.82
C CYS A 90 -1.85 -9.63 -2.74
N ILE A 91 -1.67 -8.32 -2.60
CA ILE A 91 -0.67 -7.54 -3.33
C ILE A 91 0.03 -6.59 -2.36
N ILE A 92 1.32 -6.37 -2.59
CA ILE A 92 2.09 -5.32 -1.93
C ILE A 92 2.28 -4.19 -2.94
N PHE A 93 1.87 -2.99 -2.61
CA PHE A 93 2.24 -1.79 -3.33
C PHE A 93 3.34 -1.05 -2.57
N HIS A 94 4.47 -0.89 -3.24
CA HIS A 94 5.56 -0.08 -2.76
C HIS A 94 5.53 1.26 -3.50
N GLY A 95 5.05 2.29 -2.82
CA GLY A 95 4.95 3.65 -3.32
C GLY A 95 6.14 4.51 -2.91
N ILE A 96 6.41 5.56 -3.68
CA ILE A 96 7.41 6.57 -3.37
C ILE A 96 6.81 7.98 -3.35
N HIS A 97 7.41 8.85 -2.55
CA HIS A 97 7.07 10.27 -2.43
C HIS A 97 8.33 11.14 -2.34
N ASP A 98 8.14 12.45 -2.52
CA ASP A 98 9.14 13.52 -2.46
C ASP A 98 8.81 14.58 -1.39
N SER A 99 7.85 14.28 -0.51
CA SER A 99 7.44 15.18 0.58
C SER A 99 8.60 15.49 1.53
N TYR A 100 8.71 16.76 1.95
CA TYR A 100 9.66 17.22 2.97
C TYR A 100 9.34 16.63 4.35
N ASP A 101 10.33 16.62 5.26
CA ASP A 101 10.20 16.00 6.59
C ASP A 101 9.11 16.66 7.46
N GLU A 102 8.87 17.96 7.25
CA GLU A 102 7.82 18.74 7.92
C GLU A 102 6.40 18.51 7.35
N ASP A 103 6.30 17.92 6.16
CA ASP A 103 5.05 17.74 5.43
C ASP A 103 4.41 16.37 5.68
N ASP A 104 3.08 16.33 5.55
CA ASP A 104 2.38 15.05 5.48
C ASP A 104 2.60 14.37 4.14
N ILE A 105 2.91 13.08 4.19
CA ILE A 105 2.85 12.21 3.02
C ILE A 105 1.39 12.01 2.62
N LYS A 106 1.00 12.59 1.48
CA LYS A 106 -0.32 12.38 0.89
C LYS A 106 -0.30 11.06 0.10
N ALA A 107 -0.63 9.95 0.75
CA ALA A 107 -0.54 8.60 0.18
C ALA A 107 -1.22 8.46 -1.20
N HIS A 108 -2.36 9.15 -1.43
CA HIS A 108 -3.06 9.12 -2.72
C HIS A 108 -2.26 9.73 -3.88
N ASN A 109 -1.28 10.59 -3.61
CA ASN A 109 -0.40 11.22 -4.59
C ASN A 109 0.94 10.48 -4.76
N CYS A 110 1.22 9.46 -3.95
CA CYS A 110 2.47 8.70 -4.08
C CYS A 110 2.50 7.96 -5.42
N VAL A 111 3.68 7.88 -6.02
CA VAL A 111 3.91 7.16 -7.28
C VAL A 111 4.20 5.70 -6.98
N LEU A 112 3.59 4.77 -7.72
CA LEU A 112 3.89 3.35 -7.58
C LEU A 112 5.30 3.06 -8.11
N HIS A 113 6.21 2.63 -7.23
CA HIS A 113 7.58 2.30 -7.61
C HIS A 113 7.75 0.84 -8.06
N GLN A 114 7.09 -0.09 -7.38
CA GLN A 114 7.01 -1.52 -7.71
C GLN A 114 5.89 -2.19 -6.92
N PHE A 115 5.53 -3.40 -7.30
CA PHE A 115 4.55 -4.19 -6.57
C PHE A 115 4.97 -5.65 -6.46
N TYR A 116 4.56 -6.32 -5.39
CA TYR A 116 4.76 -7.75 -5.22
C TYR A 116 3.45 -8.48 -5.38
N PHE A 117 3.44 -9.50 -6.24
CA PHE A 117 2.25 -10.30 -6.45
C PHE A 117 2.64 -11.71 -6.90
N LYS A 118 2.11 -12.73 -6.21
CA LYS A 118 2.34 -14.15 -6.50
C LYS A 118 3.83 -14.52 -6.59
N GLY A 119 4.60 -14.24 -5.53
CA GLY A 119 6.00 -14.65 -5.48
C GLY A 119 6.99 -13.71 -6.17
N GLU A 120 6.53 -12.65 -6.86
CA GLU A 120 7.39 -11.82 -7.71
C GLU A 120 7.22 -10.32 -7.48
N TRP A 121 8.34 -9.60 -7.39
CA TRP A 121 8.36 -8.14 -7.54
C TRP A 121 8.35 -7.75 -9.01
N LYS A 122 7.50 -6.80 -9.37
CA LYS A 122 7.36 -6.28 -10.72
C LYS A 122 7.41 -4.76 -10.72
N LYS A 123 7.97 -4.20 -11.79
CA LYS A 123 7.86 -2.78 -12.11
C LYS A 123 6.57 -2.54 -12.88
N PRO A 124 5.86 -1.45 -12.61
CA PRO A 124 4.70 -1.11 -13.42
C PRO A 124 5.15 -0.78 -14.85
N ASN A 125 4.33 -1.14 -15.83
CA ASN A 125 4.62 -0.91 -17.26
C ASN A 125 4.53 0.57 -17.70
N ARG A 126 4.02 1.43 -16.83
CA ARG A 126 4.01 2.89 -16.93
C ARG A 126 3.95 3.49 -15.53
N GLU A 127 3.99 4.80 -15.43
CA GLU A 127 3.74 5.47 -14.16
C GLU A 127 2.27 5.32 -13.73
N TYR A 128 2.06 5.00 -12.45
CA TYR A 128 0.76 4.94 -11.80
C TYR A 128 0.81 5.73 -10.50
N GLY A 129 -0.28 6.44 -10.19
CA GLY A 129 -0.52 6.88 -8.81
C GLY A 129 -0.91 5.68 -7.94
N LEU A 130 -0.57 5.71 -6.65
CA LEU A 130 -0.87 4.62 -5.72
C LEU A 130 -2.37 4.30 -5.66
N LEU A 131 -3.22 5.35 -5.61
CA LEU A 131 -4.67 5.18 -5.62
C LEU A 131 -5.17 4.53 -6.92
N GLU A 132 -4.59 4.90 -8.06
CA GLU A 132 -4.92 4.31 -9.36
C GLU A 132 -4.57 2.81 -9.39
N ALA A 133 -3.41 2.43 -8.87
CA ALA A 133 -2.99 1.04 -8.76
C ALA A 133 -3.90 0.21 -7.85
N ILE A 134 -4.30 0.77 -6.71
CA ILE A 134 -5.25 0.14 -5.77
C ILE A 134 -6.59 -0.11 -6.44
N ILE A 135 -7.16 0.91 -7.09
CA ILE A 135 -8.42 0.83 -7.84
C ILE A 135 -8.31 -0.27 -8.90
N GLY A 136 -7.24 -0.26 -9.70
CA GLY A 136 -7.03 -1.24 -10.76
C GLY A 136 -6.90 -2.68 -10.25
N PHE A 137 -6.24 -2.90 -9.11
CA PHE A 137 -6.18 -4.24 -8.50
C PHE A 137 -7.55 -4.70 -7.99
N VAL A 138 -8.27 -3.83 -7.27
CA VAL A 138 -9.62 -4.13 -6.78
C VAL A 138 -10.55 -4.48 -7.94
N ASP A 139 -10.53 -3.70 -9.03
CA ASP A 139 -11.33 -3.98 -10.22
C ASP A 139 -10.99 -5.33 -10.84
N LYS A 140 -9.70 -5.66 -10.96
CA LYS A 140 -9.29 -6.98 -11.48
C LYS A 140 -9.75 -8.11 -10.56
N VAL A 141 -9.76 -7.92 -9.25
CA VAL A 141 -10.29 -8.91 -8.29
C VAL A 141 -11.80 -9.06 -8.44
N GLU A 142 -12.54 -7.95 -8.47
CA GLU A 142 -14.01 -7.94 -8.61
C GLU A 142 -14.47 -8.61 -9.92
N ASN A 143 -13.70 -8.46 -10.99
CA ASN A 143 -14.02 -9.03 -12.31
C ASN A 143 -13.35 -10.41 -12.56
N GLY A 144 -12.63 -10.97 -11.58
CA GLY A 144 -11.98 -12.29 -11.71
C GLY A 144 -10.74 -12.32 -12.62
N PHE A 145 -10.21 -11.17 -13.03
CA PHE A 145 -9.05 -11.03 -13.92
C PHE A 145 -7.71 -10.80 -13.19
N TYR A 146 -7.66 -10.97 -11.87
CA TYR A 146 -6.47 -10.71 -11.06
C TYR A 146 -5.30 -11.68 -11.32
N SER A 147 -5.51 -12.75 -12.09
CA SER A 147 -4.44 -13.68 -12.47
C SER A 147 -3.39 -13.07 -13.39
N ASN A 148 -3.73 -12.03 -14.16
CA ASN A 148 -2.89 -11.40 -15.18
C ASN A 148 -2.57 -9.93 -14.81
N LEU A 149 -1.77 -9.74 -13.76
CA LEU A 149 -1.22 -8.43 -13.41
C LEU A 149 0.08 -8.18 -14.18
N ASN A 150 0.00 -7.22 -15.11
CA ASN A 150 1.11 -6.63 -15.86
C ASN A 150 1.26 -5.16 -15.43
#